data_AF-A0A1R1CCB1-F1
#
_entry.id   AF-A0A1R1CCB1-F1
#
_cell.length_a   1.000
_cell.length_b   1.000
_cell.length_c   1.000
_cell.angle_alpha   90.00
_cell.angle_beta   90.00
_cell.angle_gamma   90.00
#
_symmetry.space_group_name_H-M   'P 1'
#
loop_
_entity.id
_entity.type
_entity.pdbx_description
1 polymer ?
#
loop_
_entity_poly.entity_id
_entity_poly.type
_entity_poly.pdbx_seq_one_letter_code
_entity_poly.pdbx_strand_id
1 'polypeptide(L)'
;MINVKEAENQLKAMIRNINADDILNIWNTFKTFAKVEVECAESSLLFQCGVYNFTGTELFYFDFVRQFTIEEEGEYSHMEQLHCEYTFPPVDELRSLKKSLWSYDTDDNLALFFTTVESLKEFLIPISRNFLLELKVYQEEI
;
A
#
# COMPACT_ATOMS: atom_id res chain seq x y z
N MET A 1 18.97 -2.86 -7.21
CA MET A 1 18.81 -2.74 -5.75
C MET A 1 18.92 -1.30 -5.27
N ILE A 2 18.00 -0.86 -4.42
CA ILE A 2 18.06 0.40 -3.64
C ILE A 2 18.14 0.08 -2.14
N ASN A 3 18.61 1.01 -1.31
CA ASN A 3 18.56 0.81 0.14
C ASN A 3 17.10 0.93 0.66
N VAL A 4 16.72 0.19 1.71
CA VAL A 4 15.38 0.27 2.28
C VAL A 4 14.99 1.70 2.70
N LYS A 5 15.95 2.50 3.18
CA LYS A 5 15.74 3.91 3.58
C LYS A 5 15.43 4.83 2.39
N GLU A 6 15.67 4.38 1.16
CA GLU A 6 15.38 5.13 -0.06
C GLU A 6 14.01 4.75 -0.66
N ALA A 7 13.37 3.68 -0.19
CA ALA A 7 12.14 3.14 -0.75
C ALA A 7 11.00 4.18 -0.76
N GLU A 8 10.78 4.90 0.35
CA GLU A 8 9.80 5.98 0.43
C GLU A 8 10.05 7.08 -0.61
N ASN A 9 11.28 7.61 -0.66
CA ASN A 9 11.66 8.68 -1.57
C ASN A 9 11.55 8.23 -3.04
N GLN A 10 11.89 6.98 -3.33
CA GLN A 10 11.79 6.40 -4.66
C GLN A 10 10.33 6.30 -5.10
N LEU A 11 9.43 5.77 -4.25
CA LEU A 11 8.01 5.70 -4.58
C LEU A 11 7.42 7.11 -4.77
N LYS A 12 7.72 8.05 -3.87
CA LYS A 12 7.35 9.47 -4.01
C LYS A 12 7.80 10.05 -5.34
N ALA A 13 9.05 9.80 -5.74
CA ALA A 13 9.59 10.30 -7.01
C ALA A 13 8.87 9.69 -8.22
N MET A 14 8.45 8.42 -8.16
CA MET A 14 7.72 7.75 -9.22
C MET A 14 6.31 8.33 -9.40
N ILE A 15 5.64 8.71 -8.31
CA ILE A 15 4.25 9.22 -8.36
C ILE A 15 4.14 10.75 -8.45
N ARG A 16 5.22 11.51 -8.29
CA ARG A 16 5.20 12.98 -8.14
C ARG A 16 4.44 13.77 -9.22
N ASN A 17 4.33 13.21 -10.43
CA ASN A 17 3.70 13.86 -11.59
C ASN A 17 2.32 13.26 -11.92
N ILE A 18 1.81 12.36 -11.07
CA ILE A 18 0.50 11.73 -11.20
C ILE A 18 -0.48 12.51 -10.34
N ASN A 19 -1.68 12.76 -10.85
CA ASN A 19 -2.74 13.34 -10.03
C ASN A 19 -3.08 12.38 -8.89
N ALA A 20 -3.13 12.85 -7.65
CA ALA A 20 -3.47 12.02 -6.49
C ALA A 20 -4.84 11.31 -6.66
N ASP A 21 -5.79 11.97 -7.32
CA ASP A 21 -7.12 11.41 -7.63
C ASP A 21 -7.06 10.25 -8.66
N ASP A 22 -5.97 10.13 -9.41
CA ASP A 22 -5.76 9.06 -10.39
C ASP A 22 -5.20 7.80 -9.71
N ILE A 23 -6.03 7.23 -8.84
CA ILE A 23 -5.67 6.08 -8.00
C ILE A 23 -5.22 4.89 -8.85
N LEU A 24 -5.78 4.71 -10.05
CA LEU A 24 -5.36 3.65 -10.97
C LEU A 24 -3.92 3.86 -11.47
N ASN A 25 -3.53 5.08 -11.84
CA ASN A 25 -2.15 5.35 -12.24
C ASN A 25 -1.18 5.25 -11.05
N ILE A 26 -1.60 5.65 -9.85
CA ILE A 26 -0.81 5.44 -8.63
C ILE A 26 -0.65 3.95 -8.31
N TRP A 27 -1.72 3.17 -8.36
CA TRP A 27 -1.69 1.71 -8.21
C TRP A 27 -0.78 1.04 -9.25
N ASN A 28 -0.89 1.41 -10.52
CA ASN A 28 -0.01 0.90 -11.58
C ASN A 28 1.47 1.26 -11.33
N THR A 29 1.72 2.44 -10.78
CA THR A 29 3.07 2.86 -10.38
C THR A 29 3.56 2.07 -9.18
N PHE A 30 2.71 1.81 -8.18
CA PHE A 30 3.00 0.94 -7.05
C PHE A 30 3.32 -0.49 -7.50
N LYS A 31 2.56 -1.08 -8.44
CA LYS A 31 2.87 -2.39 -9.06
C LYS A 31 4.24 -2.42 -9.74
N THR A 32 4.66 -1.29 -10.31
CA THR A 32 5.99 -1.14 -10.90
C THR A 32 7.05 -1.06 -9.82
N PHE A 33 6.81 -0.28 -8.77
CA PHE A 33 7.68 -0.17 -7.60
C PHE A 33 7.84 -1.50 -6.85
N ALA A 34 6.79 -2.32 -6.76
CA ALA A 34 6.83 -3.64 -6.12
C ALA A 34 7.86 -4.60 -6.74
N LYS A 35 8.28 -4.33 -7.99
CA LYS A 35 9.32 -5.10 -8.71
C LYS A 35 10.72 -4.51 -8.53
N VAL A 36 10.84 -3.33 -7.92
CA VAL A 36 12.13 -2.74 -7.58
C VAL A 36 12.75 -3.59 -6.48
N GLU A 37 13.98 -4.03 -6.74
CA GLU A 37 14.80 -4.74 -5.78
C GLU A 37 15.23 -3.76 -4.67
N VAL A 38 14.95 -4.13 -3.42
CA VAL A 38 15.28 -3.37 -2.22
C VAL A 38 16.21 -4.23 -1.38
N GLU A 39 17.23 -3.60 -0.77
CA GLU A 39 18.15 -4.24 0.17
C GLU A 39 17.41 -4.58 1.47
N CYS A 40 16.88 -5.80 1.53
CA CYS A 40 16.18 -6.40 2.67
C CYS A 40 16.31 -7.92 2.61
N ALA A 41 16.09 -8.63 3.73
CA ALA A 41 16.11 -10.09 3.76
C ALA A 41 14.92 -10.68 2.98
N GLU A 42 13.72 -10.16 3.25
CA GLU A 42 12.48 -10.55 2.58
C GLU A 42 11.57 -9.34 2.40
N SER A 43 10.66 -9.41 1.42
CA SER A 43 9.61 -8.40 1.28
C SER A 43 8.28 -9.02 0.88
N SER A 44 7.19 -8.46 1.39
CA SER A 44 5.81 -8.90 1.09
C SER A 44 4.94 -7.70 0.73
N LEU A 45 3.88 -7.93 -0.02
CA LEU A 45 2.87 -6.90 -0.31
C LEU A 45 1.62 -7.11 0.53
N LEU A 46 0.94 -6.02 0.85
CA LEU A 46 -0.35 -6.02 1.51
C LEU A 46 -1.27 -5.00 0.84
N PHE A 47 -2.48 -5.44 0.52
CA PHE A 47 -3.60 -4.55 0.26
C PHE A 47 -4.53 -4.56 1.47
N GLN A 48 -4.83 -3.38 2.02
CA GLN A 48 -5.75 -3.26 3.13
C GLN A 48 -6.68 -2.07 3.00
N CYS A 49 -7.89 -2.24 3.54
CA CYS A 49 -8.82 -1.14 3.67
C CYS A 49 -9.77 -1.34 4.86
N GLY A 50 -10.33 -0.24 5.35
CA GLY A 50 -11.34 -0.24 6.39
C GLY A 50 -11.56 1.13 7.01
N VAL A 51 -12.62 1.25 7.81
CA VAL A 51 -12.88 2.47 8.59
C VAL A 51 -12.21 2.37 9.95
N TYR A 52 -11.37 3.35 10.27
CA TYR A 52 -10.63 3.43 11.53
C TYR A 52 -10.62 4.86 12.07
N ASN A 53 -10.28 5.01 13.36
CA ASN A 53 -10.18 6.31 14.03
C ASN A 53 -8.78 6.50 14.61
N PHE A 54 -7.77 6.63 13.74
CA PHE A 54 -6.37 6.84 14.16
C PHE A 54 -6.05 8.30 14.48
N THR A 55 -6.76 9.25 13.89
CA THR A 55 -6.48 10.69 13.99
C THR A 55 -7.47 11.44 14.90
N GLY A 56 -8.38 10.73 15.58
CA GLY A 56 -9.48 11.30 16.35
C GLY A 56 -10.77 11.52 15.55
N THR A 57 -10.73 11.31 14.23
CA THR A 57 -11.91 11.24 13.35
C THR A 57 -11.95 9.92 12.59
N GLU A 58 -13.14 9.35 12.38
CA GLU A 58 -13.29 8.17 11.52
C GLU A 58 -12.96 8.52 10.06
N LEU A 59 -12.04 7.78 9.46
CA LEU A 59 -11.71 7.84 8.04
C LEU A 59 -11.76 6.43 7.45
N PHE A 60 -12.09 6.33 6.16
CA PHE A 60 -11.86 5.10 5.41
C PHE A 60 -10.43 5.12 4.87
N TYR A 61 -9.65 4.14 5.29
CA TYR A 61 -8.27 3.93 4.87
C TYR A 61 -8.23 2.92 3.74
N PHE A 62 -7.41 3.20 2.73
CA PHE A 62 -7.25 2.39 1.53
C PHE A 62 -5.78 2.42 1.14
N ASP A 63 -5.09 1.31 1.33
CA ASP A 63 -3.64 1.34 1.49
C ASP A 63 -2.96 0.19 0.72
N PHE A 64 -1.89 0.57 0.03
CA PHE A 64 -0.98 -0.34 -0.66
C PHE A 64 0.34 -0.36 0.09
N VAL A 65 0.64 -1.50 0.71
CA VAL A 65 1.79 -1.64 1.60
C VAL A 65 2.81 -2.58 0.99
N ARG A 66 4.08 -2.23 1.16
CA ARG A 66 5.20 -3.17 1.01
C ARG A 66 5.95 -3.24 2.32
N GLN A 67 6.03 -4.43 2.89
CA GLN A 67 6.78 -4.71 4.11
C GLN A 67 8.16 -5.24 3.73
N PHE A 68 9.17 -4.84 4.50
CA PHE A 68 10.55 -5.28 4.40
C PHE A 68 10.99 -5.91 5.73
N THR A 69 11.61 -7.08 5.66
CA THR A 69 12.29 -7.70 6.81
C THR A 69 13.76 -7.32 6.76
N ILE A 70 14.28 -6.73 7.83
CA ILE A 70 15.67 -6.28 7.93
C ILE A 70 16.45 -7.21 8.84
N GLU A 71 17.62 -7.63 8.36
CA GLU A 71 18.57 -8.42 9.12
C GLU A 71 19.87 -7.64 9.31
N GLU A 72 20.47 -7.76 10.49
CA GLU A 72 21.78 -7.23 10.81
C GLU A 72 22.67 -8.40 11.26
N GLU A 73 23.85 -8.53 10.64
CA GLU A 73 24.78 -9.64 10.92
C GLU A 73 24.17 -11.05 10.72
N GLY A 74 23.12 -11.17 9.89
CA GLY A 74 22.43 -12.43 9.61
C GLY A 74 21.39 -12.81 10.65
N GLU A 75 21.06 -11.91 11.57
CA GLU A 75 19.99 -12.06 12.55
C GLU A 75 18.89 -11.03 12.29
N TYR A 76 17.65 -11.40 12.59
CA TYR A 76 16.52 -10.48 12.51
C TYR A 76 16.77 -9.21 13.34
N SER A 77 16.56 -8.05 12.73
CA SER A 77 16.64 -6.74 13.39
C SER A 77 15.24 -6.16 13.63
N HIS A 78 14.51 -5.82 12.56
CA HIS A 78 13.18 -5.22 12.62
C HIS A 78 12.44 -5.38 11.28
N MET A 79 11.20 -4.89 11.22
CA MET A 79 10.44 -4.76 9.98
C MET A 79 10.12 -3.30 9.71
N GLU A 80 10.12 -2.95 8.43
CA GLU A 80 9.66 -1.63 7.96
C GLU A 80 8.47 -1.82 7.01
N GLN A 81 7.46 -0.96 7.10
CA GLN A 81 6.35 -0.91 6.15
C GLN A 81 6.35 0.42 5.40
N LEU A 82 6.38 0.33 4.06
CA LEU A 82 6.13 1.46 3.17
C LEU A 82 4.66 1.48 2.78
N HIS A 83 3.98 2.57 3.13
CA HIS A 83 2.57 2.81 2.86
C HIS A 83 2.39 3.73 1.65
N CYS A 84 1.37 3.42 0.85
CA CYS A 84 0.80 4.31 -0.15
C CYS A 84 -0.70 4.40 0.17
N GLU A 85 -0.99 5.28 1.13
CA GLU A 85 -2.24 5.32 1.85
C GLU A 85 -3.13 6.44 1.32
N TYR A 86 -4.36 6.07 1.02
CA TYR A 86 -5.45 6.98 0.73
C TYR A 86 -6.42 7.05 1.89
N THR A 87 -6.92 8.25 2.16
CA THR A 87 -8.03 8.46 3.10
C THR A 87 -9.24 9.06 2.39
N PHE A 88 -10.42 8.56 2.75
CA PHE A 88 -11.72 9.01 2.25
C PHE A 88 -12.69 9.27 3.40
N PRO A 89 -13.75 10.07 3.19
CA PRO A 89 -14.85 10.15 4.14
C PRO A 89 -15.50 8.77 4.29
N PRO A 90 -15.82 8.31 5.51
CA PRO A 90 -16.43 7.01 5.75
C PRO A 90 -17.93 7.04 5.44
N VAL A 91 -18.28 7.19 4.16
CA VAL A 91 -19.67 7.10 3.68
C VAL A 91 -20.19 5.66 3.82
N ASP A 92 -21.52 5.49 3.91
CA ASP A 92 -22.16 4.20 4.23
C ASP A 92 -21.67 3.03 3.35
N GLU A 93 -21.43 3.28 2.08
CA GLU A 93 -20.93 2.27 1.14
C GLU A 93 -19.52 1.77 1.52
N LEU A 94 -18.62 2.69 1.90
CA LEU A 94 -17.25 2.37 2.32
C LEU A 94 -17.19 1.77 3.73
N ARG A 95 -18.15 2.09 4.62
CA ARG A 95 -18.20 1.54 5.98
C ARG A 95 -18.31 0.02 6.02
N SER A 96 -18.93 -0.58 5.01
CA SER A 96 -19.07 -2.04 4.90
C SER A 96 -17.83 -2.75 4.35
N LEU A 97 -16.87 -1.99 3.79
CA LEU A 97 -15.68 -2.53 3.15
C LEU A 97 -14.56 -2.70 4.17
N LYS A 98 -14.06 -3.93 4.29
CA LYS A 98 -12.88 -4.24 5.08
C LYS A 98 -12.13 -5.38 4.43
N LYS A 99 -10.84 -5.18 4.19
CA LYS A 99 -9.98 -6.21 3.63
C LYS A 99 -8.57 -6.09 4.20
N SER A 100 -7.93 -7.23 4.35
CA SER A 100 -6.48 -7.40 4.40
C SER A 100 -6.20 -8.59 3.50
N LEU A 101 -5.28 -8.42 2.55
CA LEU A 101 -4.82 -9.46 1.63
C LEU A 101 -3.31 -9.32 1.47
N TRP A 102 -2.58 -10.35 1.85
CA TRP A 102 -1.13 -10.39 1.74
C TRP A 102 -0.69 -11.11 0.47
N SER A 103 0.54 -10.84 -0.01
CA SER A 103 1.13 -11.56 -1.14
C SER A 103 1.30 -13.05 -0.84
N TYR A 104 1.61 -13.43 0.39
CA TYR A 104 1.74 -14.83 0.80
C TYR A 104 0.41 -15.59 0.74
N ASP A 105 -0.75 -14.91 0.84
CA ASP A 105 -2.07 -15.52 0.60
C ASP A 105 -2.26 -15.96 -0.86
N THR A 106 -1.34 -15.56 -1.74
CA THR A 106 -1.26 -15.91 -3.16
C THR A 106 0.06 -16.63 -3.51
N ASP A 107 0.67 -17.31 -2.54
CA ASP A 107 1.96 -18.01 -2.69
C ASP A 107 3.09 -17.08 -3.22
N ASP A 108 3.03 -15.80 -2.83
CA ASP A 108 3.91 -14.72 -3.29
C ASP A 108 3.94 -14.52 -4.82
N ASN A 109 2.94 -15.05 -5.53
CA ASN A 109 2.75 -14.81 -6.95
C ASN A 109 2.20 -13.40 -7.17
N LEU A 110 3.09 -12.44 -7.44
CA LEU A 110 2.73 -11.03 -7.65
C LEU A 110 1.63 -10.82 -8.71
N ALA A 111 1.62 -11.60 -9.78
CA ALA A 111 0.58 -11.47 -10.81
C ALA A 111 -0.79 -11.90 -10.26
N LEU A 112 -0.83 -13.00 -9.51
CA LEU A 112 -2.05 -13.47 -8.85
C LEU A 112 -2.50 -12.50 -7.76
N PHE A 113 -1.57 -11.97 -6.96
CA PHE A 113 -1.85 -10.94 -5.95
C PHE A 113 -2.54 -9.72 -6.57
N PHE A 114 -1.94 -9.12 -7.60
CA PHE A 114 -2.49 -7.91 -8.22
C PHE A 114 -3.84 -8.17 -8.89
N THR A 115 -3.99 -9.27 -9.63
CA THR A 115 -5.27 -9.61 -10.26
C THR A 115 -6.35 -9.91 -9.22
N THR A 116 -5.98 -10.52 -8.09
CA THR A 116 -6.91 -10.75 -6.97
C THR A 116 -7.35 -9.42 -6.38
N VAL A 117 -6.43 -8.51 -6.04
CA VAL A 117 -6.75 -7.16 -5.53
C VAL A 117 -7.69 -6.42 -6.49
N GLU A 118 -7.36 -6.40 -7.78
CA GLU A 118 -8.13 -5.71 -8.82
C GLU A 118 -9.55 -6.28 -9.01
N SER A 119 -9.82 -7.51 -8.55
CA SER A 119 -11.15 -8.13 -8.59
C SER A 119 -12.03 -7.83 -7.37
N LEU A 120 -11.45 -7.27 -6.29
CA LEU A 120 -12.16 -7.03 -5.04
C LEU A 120 -13.09 -5.82 -5.16
N LYS A 121 -14.30 -5.95 -4.61
CA LYS A 121 -15.19 -4.77 -4.43
C LYS A 121 -14.53 -3.71 -3.54
N GLU A 122 -13.71 -4.14 -2.58
CA GLU A 122 -12.94 -3.29 -1.68
C GLU A 122 -11.88 -2.46 -2.43
N PHE A 123 -11.47 -2.92 -3.61
CA PHE A 123 -10.60 -2.16 -4.51
C PHE A 123 -11.41 -1.33 -5.51
N LEU A 124 -12.41 -1.93 -6.16
CA LEU A 124 -13.17 -1.32 -7.25
C LEU A 124 -14.05 -0.14 -6.80
N ILE A 125 -14.64 -0.21 -5.61
CA ILE A 125 -15.56 0.83 -5.13
C ILE A 125 -14.82 2.13 -4.78
N PRO A 126 -13.71 2.13 -4.01
CA PRO A 126 -12.98 3.36 -3.69
C PRO A 126 -12.38 4.06 -4.92
N ILE A 127 -11.81 3.32 -5.88
CA ILE A 127 -11.16 3.91 -7.05
C ILE A 127 -12.12 4.62 -8.01
N SER A 128 -13.42 4.34 -7.91
CA SER A 128 -14.45 4.95 -8.78
C SER A 128 -15.01 6.26 -8.21
N ARG A 129 -14.34 6.87 -7.21
CA ARG A 129 -14.88 7.99 -6.41
C ARG A 129 -14.01 9.23 -6.55
N ASN A 130 -14.67 10.38 -6.52
CA ASN A 130 -14.04 11.71 -6.66
C ASN A 130 -14.01 12.48 -5.33
N PHE A 131 -13.88 11.79 -4.19
CA PHE A 131 -13.87 12.43 -2.86
C PHE A 131 -12.64 12.03 -2.04
N LEU A 132 -11.50 11.93 -2.71
CA LEU A 132 -10.21 11.78 -2.03
C LEU A 132 -10.00 12.92 -1.02
N LEU A 133 -9.63 12.57 0.21
CA LEU A 133 -9.18 13.56 1.19
C LEU A 133 -7.68 13.75 1.10
N GLU A 134 -6.93 12.65 1.12
CA GLU A 134 -5.48 12.71 1.19
C GLU A 134 -4.82 11.43 0.66
N LEU A 135 -3.71 11.60 -0.06
CA LEU A 135 -2.75 10.55 -0.38
C LEU A 135 -1.47 10.81 0.42
N LYS A 136 -1.04 9.83 1.21
CA LYS A 136 0.26 9.83 1.90
C LYS A 136 1.12 8.69 1.41
N VAL A 137 2.41 8.99 1.29
CA VAL A 137 3.45 7.96 1.16
C VAL A 137 4.41 8.17 2.32
N TYR A 138 4.58 7.14 3.14
CA TYR A 138 5.45 7.18 4.30
C TYR A 138 5.92 5.76 4.64
N GLN A 139 7.07 5.68 5.30
CA GLN A 139 7.64 4.43 5.78
C GLN A 139 7.81 4.48 7.29
N GLU A 140 7.45 3.39 7.97
CA GLU A 140 7.57 3.26 9.42
C GLU A 140 8.16 1.90 9.82
N GLU A 141 8.86 1.88 10.95
CA GLU A 141 9.28 0.65 11.64
C GLU A 141 8.09 0.12 12.46
N ILE A 142 7.85 -1.19 12.41
CA ILE A 142 6.70 -1.87 13.07
C ILE A 142 7.12 -2.87 14.14
#